data_AF-A0A139NKH8-F1
#
_entry.id   AF-A0A139NKH8-F1
#
_cell.length_a   1.000
_cell.length_b   1.000
_cell.length_c   1.000
_cell.angle_alpha   90.00
_cell.angle_beta   90.00
_cell.angle_gamma   90.00
#
_symmetry.space_group_name_H-M   'P 1'
#
loop_
_entity.id
_entity.type
_entity.pdbx_description
1 polymer ?
#
loop_
_entity_poly.entity_id
_entity_poly.type
_entity_poly.pdbx_seq_one_letter_code
_entity_poly.pdbx_strand_id
1 'polypeptide(L)' 'MTRQACPNDKRAFLITLTAKGKQKIDQALPHHIQRVETFFARLTAEEQGELIRILKKFKD' A
#
# COMPACT_ATOMS: atom_id res chain seq x y z
N MET A 1 -7.71 3.31 -14.28
CA MET A 1 -6.32 3.72 -14.51
C MET A 1 -6.24 4.41 -15.86
N THR A 2 -5.30 5.33 -16.04
CA THR A 2 -4.90 5.87 -17.34
C THR A 2 -3.50 5.40 -17.68
N ARG A 3 -3.20 5.31 -18.97
CA ARG A 3 -1.90 4.93 -19.50
C ARG A 3 -1.46 5.96 -20.53
N GLN A 4 -0.29 6.55 -20.32
CA GLN A 4 0.31 7.54 -21.22
C GLN A 4 1.70 7.06 -21.64
N ALA A 5 2.04 7.17 -22.93
CA ALA A 5 3.39 6.85 -23.39
C ALA A 5 4.40 7.75 -22.66
N CYS A 6 5.51 7.19 -22.21
CA CYS A 6 6.55 7.99 -21.57
C CYS A 6 7.16 8.95 -22.61
N PRO A 7 7.25 10.26 -22.31
CA PRO A 7 7.80 11.23 -23.26
C PRO A 7 9.27 10.97 -23.60
N ASN A 8 10.00 10.26 -22.73
CA ASN A 8 11.45 10.07 -22.83
C ASN A 8 11.86 8.62 -23.18
N ASP A 9 10.97 7.63 -23.09
CA ASP A 9 11.24 6.25 -23.53
C ASP A 9 9.99 5.64 -24.17
N LYS A 10 10.05 5.39 -25.48
CA LYS A 10 8.92 4.86 -26.26
C LYS A 10 8.51 3.43 -25.87
N ARG A 11 9.33 2.72 -25.10
CA ARG A 11 9.03 1.38 -24.58
C ARG A 11 8.31 1.42 -23.23
N ALA A 12 8.29 2.58 -22.56
CA ALA A 12 7.72 2.75 -21.23
C ALA A 12 6.36 3.45 -21.27
N PHE A 13 5.54 3.18 -20.26
CA PHE A 13 4.25 3.81 -20.06
C PHE A 13 4.12 4.35 -18.63
N LEU A 14 3.62 5.59 -18.52
CA LEU A 14 3.20 6.18 -17.26
C LEU A 14 1.78 5.72 -16.94
N ILE A 15 1.61 5.05 -15.81
CA ILE A 15 0.31 4.60 -15.31
C ILE A 15 -0.11 5.51 -14.17
N THR A 16 -1.34 6.05 -14.25
CA THR A 16 -1.90 6.89 -13.18
C THR A 16 -3.29 6.40 -12.79
N LEU A 17 -3.67 6.63 -11.53
CA LEU A 17 -5.03 6.41 -11.08
C LEU A 17 -5.99 7.42 -11.72
N THR A 18 -7.12 6.92 -12.21
CA THR A 18 -8.25 7.78 -12.60
C THR A 18 -8.88 8.38 -11.34
N ALA A 19 -9.68 9.44 -11.47
CA ALA A 19 -10.45 10.00 -10.36
C ALA A 19 -11.30 8.92 -9.64
N LYS A 20 -12.04 8.09 -10.41
CA LYS A 20 -12.77 6.92 -9.89
C LYS A 20 -11.84 5.90 -9.20
N GLY A 21 -10.62 5.74 -9.69
CA GLY A 21 -9.62 4.87 -9.06
C GLY A 21 -9.17 5.39 -7.70
N LYS A 22 -8.89 6.69 -7.59
CA LYS A 22 -8.55 7.35 -6.33
C LYS A 22 -9.71 7.22 -5.32
N GLN A 23 -10.93 7.54 -5.73
CA GLN A 23 -12.11 7.42 -4.89
C GLN A 23 -12.32 5.99 -4.35
N LYS A 24 -12.04 4.96 -5.16
CA LYS A 24 -12.10 3.56 -4.70
C LYS A 24 -11.06 3.25 -3.61
N ILE A 25 -9.85 3.81 -3.72
CA ILE A 25 -8.84 3.67 -2.67
C ILE A 25 -9.32 4.39 -1.41
N ASP A 26 -9.81 5.63 -1.53
CA ASP A 26 -10.31 6.41 -0.39
C ASP A 26 -11.43 5.68 0.35
N GLN A 27 -12.31 4.99 -0.38
CA GLN A 27 -13.38 4.18 0.21
C GLN A 27 -12.87 2.88 0.86
N ALA A 28 -11.85 2.23 0.29
CA ALA A 28 -11.34 0.95 0.79
C ALA A 28 -10.35 1.12 1.96
N LEU A 29 -9.64 2.24 2.02
CA LEU A 29 -8.55 2.47 2.95
C LEU A 29 -8.98 2.38 4.44
N PRO A 30 -10.09 3.00 4.88
CA PRO A 30 -10.51 2.90 6.29
C PRO A 30 -10.76 1.46 6.73
N HIS A 31 -11.43 0.67 5.89
CA HIS A 31 -11.68 -0.75 6.18
C HIS A 31 -10.39 -1.57 6.17
N HIS A 32 -9.44 -1.25 5.29
CA HIS A 32 -8.12 -1.88 5.30
C HIS A 32 -7.37 -1.60 6.61
N ILE A 33 -7.34 -0.34 7.05
CA ILE A 33 -6.72 0.08 8.32
C ILE A 33 -7.35 -0.70 9.48
N GLN A 34 -8.68 -0.68 9.59
CA GLN A 34 -9.39 -1.38 10.67
C GLN A 34 -9.06 -2.88 10.70
N ARG A 35 -8.94 -3.53 9.53
CA ARG A 35 -8.59 -4.95 9.45
C ARG A 35 -7.16 -5.21 9.90
N VAL A 36 -6.21 -4.36 9.52
CA VAL A 36 -4.82 -4.45 9.95
C VAL A 36 -4.74 -4.29 11.47
N GLU A 37 -5.36 -3.25 12.02
CA GLU A 37 -5.40 -2.99 13.46
C GLU A 37 -6.03 -4.17 14.23
N THR A 38 -7.20 -4.65 13.79
CA THR A 38 -7.89 -5.79 14.43
C THR A 38 -7.07 -7.08 14.37
N PHE A 39 -6.35 -7.30 13.26
CA PHE A 39 -5.53 -8.49 13.10
C PHE A 39 -4.35 -8.49 14.08
N PHE A 40 -3.64 -7.35 14.18
CA PHE A 40 -2.45 -7.20 15.01
C PHE A 40 -2.72 -6.83 16.47
N ALA A 41 -3.96 -6.49 16.85
CA ALA A 41 -4.36 -6.20 18.23
C ALA A 41 -4.13 -7.38 19.21
N ARG A 42 -3.86 -8.59 18.71
CA ARG A 42 -3.48 -9.75 19.52
C ARG A 42 -2.03 -9.72 20.01
N LEU A 43 -1.21 -8.84 19.44
CA LEU A 43 0.21 -8.69 19.81
C LEU A 43 0.37 -7.50 20.76
N THR A 44 1.19 -7.68 21.81
CA THR A 44 1.62 -6.58 22.67
C THR A 44 2.47 -5.58 21.89
N ALA A 45 2.69 -4.38 22.45
CA ALA A 45 3.53 -3.37 21.82
C ALA A 45 4.98 -3.88 21.58
N GLU A 46 5.49 -4.69 22.50
CA GLU A 46 6.82 -5.30 22.41
C GLU A 46 6.87 -6.34 21.28
N GLU A 47 5.87 -7.21 21.18
CA GLU A 47 5.75 -8.21 20.11
C GLU A 47 5.58 -7.56 18.73
N GLN A 48 4.81 -6.48 18.64
CA GLN A 48 4.70 -5.70 17.40
C GLN A 48 6.03 -5.06 17.02
N GLY A 49 6.79 -4.54 17.99
CA GLY A 49 8.13 -4.01 17.77
C GLY A 49 9.10 -5.06 17.23
N GLU A 50 9.06 -6.27 17.78
CA GLU A 50 9.87 -7.40 17.33
C GLU A 50 9.47 -7.86 15.92
N LEU A 51 8.18 -7.94 15.63
CA LEU A 51 7.69 -8.24 14.29
C LEU A 51 8.15 -7.21 13.26
N ILE A 52 8.08 -5.91 13.59
CA ILE A 52 8.61 -4.83 12.73
C ILE A 52 10.11 -5.02 12.47
N ARG A 53 10.89 -5.36 13.52
CA ARG A 53 12.33 -5.61 13.40
C ARG A 53 12.62 -6.77 12.45
N ILE A 54 11.86 -7.86 12.54
CA ILE A 54 11.99 -9.03 11.65
C ILE A 54 11.61 -8.67 10.22
N LEU A 55 10.46 -8.04 10.00
CA LEU A 55 9.96 -7.68 8.66
C LEU A 55 10.92 -6.74 7.93
N LYS A 56 11.58 -5.82 8.63
CA LYS A 56 12.61 -4.93 8.06
C LYS A 56 13.79 -5.69 7.44
N LYS A 57 14.09 -6.92 7.86
CA LYS A 57 15.17 -7.73 7.27
C LYS A 57 14.88 -8.20 5.84
N PHE A 58 13.61 -8.16 5.41
CA PHE A 58 13.17 -8.58 4.08
C PHE A 58 12.86 -7.41 3.15
N LYS A 59 13.12 -6.17 3.59
CA LYS A 59 12.80 -4.95 2.84
C LYS A 59 13.84 -4.65 1.74
N ASP A 60 14.99 -5.32 1.77
CA ASP A 60 16.11 -5.22 0.82
C ASP A 60 16.53 -6.64 0.36
#